data_AF-A0A3P1T6N4-F1
#
_entry.id   AF-A0A3P1T6N4-F1
#
_cell.length_a   1.000
_cell.length_b   1.000
_cell.length_c   1.000
_cell.angle_alpha   90.00
_cell.angle_beta   90.00
_cell.angle_gamma   90.00
#
_symmetry.space_group_name_H-M   'P 1'
#
loop_
_entity.id
_entity.type
_entity.pdbx_description
1 polymer ?
#
loop_
_entity_poly.entity_id
_entity_poly.type
_entity_poly.pdbx_seq_one_letter_code
_entity_poly.pdbx_strand_id
1 'polypeptide(L)'
;MPDPAPEFNTDALRQRAAQGKSVHEFIVTDAQLSGITPTESAARWAAEVELPREVWGEAAVGLLSAELSPEEQRDHSDDFFAAAVDTMRDDTAPTWVRVGLALQQLPAARTYYPAIASDPLHPDACLATDLLDRWDEAEHAVWSAEQWPGIDLDDPQARHWFEVQTRLAPGQLEWCRRQFHDPGIKGVALGLCLRRVMDADALTTEDLDVLVDGWQDRFLTQLAGETYSCVPAVVALGIALAELGHPARSSFDAHIRTHFPAWDDLVQVPLLGWYGTTEDLEPLWEEMTITGADHRTCLGVTVGRARLVNAPVATLCDQAAGVNPKLLRTLVQIAIAFGGRPRLWCGLANPHSLAWRRRAAVVANDAGLSEEFRAEARRFT
;
A
#
# COMPACT_ATOMS: atom_id res chain seq x y z
N MET A 1 2.15 -10.57 60.72
CA MET A 1 1.12 -10.32 59.71
C MET A 1 1.85 -9.82 58.48
N PRO A 2 1.64 -10.40 57.29
CA PRO A 2 2.18 -9.79 56.07
C PRO A 2 1.49 -8.44 55.88
N ASP A 3 2.26 -7.42 55.51
CA ASP A 3 1.71 -6.11 55.18
C ASP A 3 0.66 -6.27 54.06
N PRO A 4 -0.47 -5.54 54.12
CA PRO A 4 -1.41 -5.53 53.02
C PRO A 4 -0.67 -5.06 51.76
N ALA A 5 -0.83 -5.80 50.66
CA ALA A 5 -0.34 -5.39 49.36
C ALA A 5 -0.83 -3.96 49.11
N PRO A 6 0.05 -3.02 48.70
CA PRO A 6 -0.34 -1.63 48.52
C PRO A 6 -1.49 -1.55 47.52
N GLU A 7 -2.59 -0.89 47.93
CA GLU A 7 -3.73 -0.63 47.07
C GLU A 7 -3.27 0.12 45.82
N PHE A 8 -3.59 -0.46 44.67
CA PHE A 8 -3.17 0.01 43.36
C PHE A 8 -3.90 1.31 43.03
N ASN A 9 -3.21 2.45 43.15
CA ASN A 9 -3.79 3.76 42.92
C ASN A 9 -3.47 4.27 41.50
N THR A 10 -4.39 4.00 40.57
CA THR A 10 -4.36 4.45 39.16
C THR A 10 -4.19 5.96 38.99
N ASP A 11 -4.57 6.80 39.96
CA ASP A 11 -4.39 8.26 39.87
C ASP A 11 -2.95 8.69 40.17
N ALA A 12 -2.24 7.96 41.04
CA ALA A 12 -0.81 8.17 41.25
C ALA A 12 0.03 7.77 40.02
N LEU A 13 -0.46 6.78 39.26
CA LEU A 13 0.13 6.34 37.99
C LEU A 13 0.02 7.40 36.91
N ARG A 14 -1.17 7.98 36.75
CA ARG A 14 -1.43 9.11 35.84
C ARG A 14 -0.58 10.33 36.20
N GLN A 15 -0.43 10.64 37.50
CA GLN A 15 0.43 11.75 37.96
C GLN A 15 1.92 11.53 37.66
N ARG A 16 2.43 10.29 37.74
CA ARG A 16 3.84 9.99 37.44
C ARG A 16 4.15 9.99 35.95
N ALA A 17 3.23 9.52 35.11
CA ALA A 17 3.32 9.68 33.65
C ALA A 17 3.30 11.17 33.25
N ALA A 18 2.45 11.98 33.91
CA ALA A 18 2.44 13.43 33.73
C ALA A 18 3.69 14.16 34.26
N GLN A 19 4.51 13.51 35.10
CA GLN A 19 5.78 14.05 35.62
C GLN A 19 6.98 13.80 34.70
N GLY A 20 6.77 13.25 33.49
CA GLY A 20 7.80 13.15 32.46
C GLY A 20 8.72 11.93 32.57
N LYS A 21 8.33 10.89 33.32
CA LYS A 21 9.00 9.58 33.27
C LYS A 21 8.47 8.77 32.09
N SER A 22 9.36 8.09 31.37
CA SER A 22 8.96 7.25 30.24
C SER A 22 8.11 6.06 30.73
N VAL A 23 7.25 5.51 29.85
CA VAL A 23 6.44 4.32 30.17
C VAL A 23 7.32 3.15 30.62
N HIS A 24 8.50 3.00 30.01
CA HIS A 24 9.52 2.04 30.43
C HIS A 24 9.95 2.23 31.89
N GLU A 25 10.41 3.44 32.25
CA GLU A 25 10.85 3.75 33.62
C GLU A 25 9.73 3.50 34.63
N PHE A 26 8.50 3.82 34.25
CA PHE A 26 7.33 3.59 35.06
C PHE A 26 7.15 2.08 35.34
N ILE A 27 7.10 1.26 34.30
CA ILE A 27 6.88 -0.20 34.39
C ILE A 27 7.97 -0.86 35.24
N VAL A 28 9.24 -0.54 34.97
CA VAL A 28 10.39 -1.10 35.68
C VAL A 28 10.35 -0.70 37.17
N THR A 29 10.04 0.56 37.47
CA THR A 29 9.91 1.02 38.85
C THR A 29 8.75 0.33 39.57
N ASP A 30 7.59 0.20 38.92
CA ASP A 30 6.41 -0.45 39.49
C ASP A 30 6.63 -1.94 39.75
N ALA A 31 7.30 -2.63 38.82
CA ALA A 31 7.69 -4.03 38.96
C ALA A 31 8.58 -4.24 40.19
N GLN A 32 9.59 -3.39 40.36
CA GLN A 32 10.48 -3.41 41.53
C GLN A 32 9.73 -3.15 42.84
N LEU A 33 8.85 -2.15 42.87
CA LEU A 33 8.09 -1.78 44.08
C LEU A 33 7.03 -2.83 44.45
N SER A 34 6.40 -3.44 43.45
CA SER A 34 5.33 -4.43 43.61
C SER A 34 5.87 -5.86 43.80
N GLY A 35 7.16 -6.11 43.55
CA GLY A 35 7.75 -7.45 43.61
C GLY A 35 7.27 -8.39 42.50
N ILE A 36 6.87 -7.84 41.35
CA ILE A 36 6.40 -8.60 40.17
C ILE A 36 7.38 -8.42 39.00
N THR A 37 7.19 -9.18 37.94
CA THR A 37 7.98 -9.01 36.72
C THR A 37 7.57 -7.73 35.94
N PRO A 38 8.49 -7.12 35.19
CA PRO A 38 8.19 -6.04 34.26
C PRO A 38 7.10 -6.40 33.24
N THR A 39 7.05 -7.65 32.79
CA THR A 39 5.96 -8.17 31.93
C THR A 39 4.61 -8.17 32.64
N GLU A 40 4.53 -8.63 33.89
CA GLU A 40 3.28 -8.57 34.66
C GLU A 40 2.85 -7.12 34.94
N SER A 41 3.81 -6.23 35.21
CA SER A 41 3.60 -4.79 35.39
C SER A 41 3.09 -4.14 34.10
N ALA A 42 3.72 -4.45 32.96
CA ALA A 42 3.33 -4.00 31.63
C ALA A 42 1.91 -4.45 31.27
N ALA A 43 1.61 -5.75 31.45
CA ALA A 43 0.29 -6.30 31.19
C ALA A 43 -0.81 -5.65 32.05
N ARG A 44 -0.54 -5.45 33.35
CA ARG A 44 -1.44 -4.75 34.27
C ARG A 44 -1.68 -3.32 33.84
N TRP A 45 -0.60 -2.58 33.55
CA TRP A 45 -0.69 -1.20 33.10
C TRP A 45 -1.47 -1.08 31.79
N ALA A 46 -1.21 -1.99 30.85
CA ALA A 46 -1.90 -1.99 29.56
C ALA A 46 -3.39 -2.34 29.67
N ALA A 47 -3.79 -3.10 30.69
CA ALA A 47 -5.19 -3.43 30.95
C ALA A 47 -5.96 -2.31 31.69
N GLU A 48 -5.28 -1.50 32.48
CA GLU A 48 -5.94 -0.57 33.43
C GLU A 48 -5.90 0.90 32.99
N VAL A 49 -5.08 1.26 32.00
CA VAL A 49 -4.87 2.65 31.60
C VAL A 49 -5.62 2.98 30.31
N GLU A 50 -6.53 3.95 30.41
CA GLU A 50 -7.07 4.66 29.25
C GLU A 50 -6.10 5.78 28.84
N LEU A 51 -5.50 5.63 27.65
CA LEU A 51 -4.62 6.63 27.06
C LEU A 51 -5.29 7.33 25.88
N PRO A 52 -5.02 8.63 25.66
CA PRO A 52 -5.30 9.28 24.39
C PRO A 52 -4.56 8.56 23.25
N ARG A 53 -5.19 8.44 22.07
CA ARG A 53 -4.65 7.68 20.93
C ARG A 53 -3.30 8.20 20.46
N GLU A 54 -3.08 9.50 20.63
CA GLU A 54 -1.88 10.23 20.23
C GLU A 54 -0.61 9.72 20.94
N VAL A 55 -0.75 9.11 22.13
CA VAL A 55 0.40 8.59 22.91
C VAL A 55 0.53 7.07 22.88
N TRP A 56 -0.38 6.36 22.19
CA TRP A 56 -0.36 4.89 22.14
C TRP A 56 0.94 4.35 21.56
N GLY A 57 1.51 5.02 20.55
CA GLY A 57 2.76 4.60 19.92
C GLY A 57 3.93 4.58 20.90
N GLU A 58 4.20 5.71 21.55
CA GLU A 58 5.28 5.83 22.54
C GLU A 58 5.08 4.88 23.73
N ALA A 59 3.84 4.77 24.22
CA ALA A 59 3.51 3.88 25.33
C ALA A 59 3.69 2.40 24.98
N ALA A 60 3.27 1.98 23.79
CA ALA A 60 3.43 0.59 23.34
C ALA A 60 4.89 0.20 23.16
N VAL A 61 5.73 1.11 22.64
CA VAL A 61 7.18 0.89 22.58
C VAL A 61 7.78 0.81 23.99
N GLY A 62 7.38 1.69 24.90
CA GLY A 62 7.83 1.64 26.30
C GLY A 62 7.49 0.33 27.01
N LEU A 63 6.31 -0.25 26.74
CA LEU A 63 5.91 -1.58 27.21
C LEU A 63 6.85 -2.66 26.67
N LEU A 64 7.04 -2.73 25.35
CA LEU A 64 7.92 -3.72 24.72
C LEU A 64 9.36 -3.61 25.21
N SER A 65 9.90 -2.39 25.33
CA SER A 65 11.25 -2.18 25.85
C SER A 65 11.39 -2.74 27.26
N ALA A 66 10.39 -2.54 28.12
CA ALA A 66 10.42 -3.00 29.50
C ALA A 66 10.33 -4.53 29.60
N GLU A 67 9.62 -5.18 28.69
CA GLU A 67 9.55 -6.64 28.59
C GLU A 67 10.87 -7.25 28.09
N LEU A 68 11.51 -6.62 27.10
CA LEU A 68 12.65 -7.20 26.39
C LEU A 68 14.01 -6.89 27.04
N SER A 69 14.11 -5.76 27.74
CA SER A 69 15.33 -5.35 28.45
C SER A 69 14.98 -4.53 29.70
N PRO A 70 14.57 -5.18 30.80
CA PRO A 70 14.19 -4.47 32.01
C PRO A 70 15.35 -3.79 32.75
N GLU A 71 16.60 -4.16 32.44
CA GLU A 71 17.80 -3.62 33.08
C GLU A 71 18.44 -2.45 32.32
N GLU A 72 18.15 -2.31 31.03
CA GLU A 72 18.71 -1.26 30.18
C GLU A 72 17.57 -0.57 29.44
N GLN A 73 17.45 0.74 29.62
CA GLN A 73 16.58 1.54 28.76
C GLN A 73 17.18 1.52 27.35
N ARG A 74 16.76 0.52 26.58
CA ARG A 74 17.09 0.39 25.18
C ARG A 74 16.64 1.65 24.45
N ASP A 75 17.52 2.13 23.58
CA ASP A 75 17.21 3.30 22.76
C ASP A 75 16.06 2.92 21.82
N HIS A 76 15.29 3.91 21.35
CA HIS A 76 14.23 3.68 20.35
C HIS A 76 14.77 3.06 19.04
N SER A 77 16.10 2.98 18.92
CA SER A 77 16.86 2.41 17.81
C SER A 77 17.20 0.90 17.96
N ASP A 78 16.96 0.27 19.12
CA ASP A 78 17.13 -1.18 19.26
C ASP A 78 16.01 -1.91 18.50
N ASP A 79 16.40 -2.91 17.69
CA ASP A 79 15.48 -3.59 16.77
C ASP A 79 14.51 -4.52 17.53
N PHE A 80 13.34 -3.97 17.87
CA PHE A 80 12.23 -4.70 18.48
C PHE A 80 11.19 -5.17 17.47
N PHE A 81 11.46 -5.04 16.18
CA PHE A 81 10.45 -5.23 15.14
C PHE A 81 9.82 -6.64 15.20
N ALA A 82 10.64 -7.67 15.40
CA ALA A 82 10.15 -9.04 15.55
C ALA A 82 9.18 -9.19 16.74
N ALA A 83 9.53 -8.65 17.91
CA ALA A 83 8.68 -8.69 19.09
C ALA A 83 7.40 -7.87 18.92
N ALA A 84 7.47 -6.73 18.22
CA ALA A 84 6.31 -5.93 17.88
C ALA A 84 5.36 -6.67 16.93
N VAL A 85 5.89 -7.36 15.92
CA VAL A 85 5.11 -8.22 15.03
C VAL A 85 4.41 -9.33 15.83
N ASP A 86 5.12 -10.00 16.73
CA ASP A 86 4.53 -11.06 17.56
C ASP A 86 3.44 -10.53 18.49
N THR A 87 3.66 -9.37 19.11
CA THR A 87 2.66 -8.72 19.99
C THR A 87 1.44 -8.24 19.21
N MET A 88 1.62 -7.71 17.99
CA MET A 88 0.50 -7.32 17.13
C MET A 88 -0.36 -8.51 16.68
N ARG A 89 0.22 -9.71 16.58
CA ARG A 89 -0.48 -10.96 16.24
C ARG A 89 -1.12 -11.64 17.44
N ASP A 90 -0.72 -11.28 18.65
CA ASP A 90 -1.33 -11.78 19.88
C ASP A 90 -2.69 -11.11 20.13
N ASP A 91 -3.77 -11.87 19.95
CA ASP A 91 -5.13 -11.38 20.19
C ASP A 91 -5.45 -11.16 21.67
N THR A 92 -4.59 -11.60 22.59
CA THR A 92 -4.70 -11.30 24.02
C THR A 92 -4.07 -9.95 24.38
N ALA A 93 -3.20 -9.40 23.53
CA ALA A 93 -2.64 -8.07 23.73
C ALA A 93 -3.73 -6.99 23.59
N PRO A 94 -3.76 -5.97 24.47
CA PRO A 94 -4.75 -4.91 24.38
C PRO A 94 -4.69 -4.21 23.02
N THR A 95 -5.87 -3.95 22.43
CA THR A 95 -6.01 -3.30 21.12
C THR A 95 -5.13 -2.06 20.99
N TRP A 96 -5.13 -1.18 21.99
CA TRP A 96 -4.39 0.07 21.93
C TRP A 96 -2.88 -0.15 21.81
N VAL A 97 -2.34 -1.22 22.42
CA VAL A 97 -0.93 -1.63 22.29
C VAL A 97 -0.66 -2.05 20.85
N ARG A 98 -1.48 -2.96 20.31
CA ARG A 98 -1.34 -3.47 18.94
C ARG A 98 -1.39 -2.32 17.92
N VAL A 99 -2.32 -1.37 18.10
CA VAL A 99 -2.42 -0.15 17.28
C VAL A 99 -1.19 0.73 17.44
N GLY A 100 -0.73 0.97 18.67
CA GLY A 100 0.46 1.77 18.95
C GLY A 100 1.71 1.21 18.26
N LEU A 101 1.91 -0.11 18.33
CA LEU A 101 3.01 -0.80 17.64
C LEU A 101 2.88 -0.71 16.13
N ALA A 102 1.69 -0.93 15.58
CA ALA A 102 1.45 -0.82 14.15
C ALA A 102 1.81 0.58 13.60
N LEU A 103 1.56 1.63 14.40
CA LEU A 103 1.94 3.00 14.05
C LEU A 103 3.44 3.25 14.19
N GLN A 104 4.04 2.86 15.32
CA GLN A 104 5.45 3.19 15.56
C GLN A 104 6.45 2.38 14.77
N GLN A 105 6.10 1.14 14.43
CA GLN A 105 7.01 0.25 13.69
C GLN A 105 6.84 0.37 12.17
N LEU A 106 5.99 1.29 11.70
CA LEU A 106 5.79 1.53 10.28
C LEU A 106 7.11 1.92 9.57
N PRO A 107 7.96 2.84 10.09
CA PRO A 107 9.23 3.14 9.43
C PRO A 107 10.16 1.91 9.29
N ALA A 108 10.21 1.04 10.29
CA ALA A 108 10.99 -0.19 10.25
C ALA A 108 10.46 -1.16 9.17
N ALA A 109 9.15 -1.40 9.17
CA ALA A 109 8.47 -2.28 8.21
C ALA A 109 8.59 -1.78 6.76
N ARG A 110 8.69 -0.47 6.55
CA ARG A 110 8.56 0.15 5.21
C ARG A 110 9.85 0.64 4.61
N THR A 111 10.86 0.92 5.42
CA THR A 111 12.15 1.43 4.96
C THR A 111 13.29 0.49 5.28
N TYR A 112 13.44 0.10 6.55
CA TYR A 112 14.61 -0.64 7.01
C TYR A 112 14.60 -2.11 6.57
N TYR A 113 13.56 -2.86 6.93
CA TYR A 113 13.45 -4.28 6.62
C TYR A 113 13.31 -4.59 5.11
N PRO A 114 12.58 -3.79 4.31
CA PRO A 114 12.55 -4.00 2.86
C PRO A 114 13.91 -3.81 2.19
N ALA A 115 14.74 -2.89 2.68
CA ALA A 115 16.10 -2.72 2.16
C ALA A 115 16.94 -3.99 2.40
N ILE A 116 16.88 -4.56 3.61
CA ILE A 116 17.53 -5.84 3.96
C ILE A 116 16.99 -6.99 3.08
N ALA A 117 15.68 -7.14 2.99
CA ALA A 117 15.04 -8.19 2.17
C ALA A 117 15.29 -8.04 0.65
N SER A 118 15.75 -6.86 0.21
CA SER A 118 16.07 -6.58 -1.18
C SER A 118 17.50 -6.87 -1.60
N ASP A 119 18.40 -7.11 -0.64
CA ASP A 119 19.78 -7.51 -0.90
C ASP A 119 19.93 -9.03 -0.66
N PRO A 120 20.00 -9.85 -1.74
CA PRO A 120 20.14 -11.31 -1.59
C PRO A 120 21.46 -11.73 -0.92
N LEU A 121 22.43 -10.83 -0.82
CA LEU A 121 23.73 -11.09 -0.18
C LEU A 121 23.71 -10.69 1.30
N HIS A 122 22.67 -10.01 1.78
CA HIS A 122 22.54 -9.68 3.18
C HIS A 122 22.28 -10.95 4.00
N PRO A 123 23.01 -11.21 5.10
CA PRO A 123 22.88 -12.43 5.89
C PRO A 123 21.44 -12.65 6.39
N ASP A 124 20.76 -11.57 6.74
CA ASP A 124 19.38 -11.60 7.28
C ASP A 124 18.27 -11.44 6.21
N ALA A 125 18.57 -11.49 4.91
CA ALA A 125 17.56 -11.25 3.87
C ALA A 125 16.35 -12.19 3.96
N CYS A 126 16.58 -13.47 4.30
CA CYS A 126 15.51 -14.46 4.49
C CYS A 126 14.67 -14.14 5.74
N LEU A 127 15.32 -13.78 6.84
CA LEU A 127 14.64 -13.41 8.09
C LEU A 127 13.81 -12.14 7.90
N ALA A 128 14.36 -11.12 7.24
CA ALA A 128 13.65 -9.89 6.93
C ALA A 128 12.43 -10.13 6.05
N THR A 129 12.52 -11.03 5.07
CA THR A 129 11.39 -11.40 4.23
C THR A 129 10.27 -12.06 5.05
N ASP A 130 10.61 -13.02 5.91
CA ASP A 130 9.65 -13.69 6.80
C ASP A 130 8.98 -12.69 7.77
N LEU A 131 9.77 -11.79 8.37
CA LEU A 131 9.26 -10.76 9.26
C LEU A 131 8.32 -9.77 8.56
N LEU A 132 8.61 -9.40 7.31
CA LEU A 132 7.74 -8.53 6.51
C LEU A 132 6.42 -9.21 6.13
N ASP A 133 6.44 -10.50 5.78
CA ASP A 133 5.22 -11.26 5.52
C ASP A 133 4.35 -11.37 6.79
N ARG A 134 4.96 -11.65 7.95
CA ARG A 134 4.27 -11.66 9.24
C ARG A 134 3.75 -10.28 9.66
N TRP A 135 4.51 -9.21 9.41
CA TRP A 135 4.09 -7.84 9.66
C TRP A 135 2.83 -7.51 8.85
N ASP A 136 2.81 -7.85 7.57
CA ASP A 136 1.66 -7.60 6.70
C ASP A 136 0.39 -8.31 7.21
N GLU A 137 0.52 -9.52 7.78
CA GLU A 137 -0.59 -10.21 8.47
C GLU A 137 -1.03 -9.47 9.74
N ALA A 138 -0.06 -9.10 10.57
CA ALA A 138 -0.30 -8.45 11.85
C ALA A 138 -1.00 -7.09 11.66
N GLU A 139 -0.46 -6.25 10.78
CA GLU A 139 -1.01 -4.94 10.45
C GLU A 139 -2.43 -5.07 9.87
N HIS A 140 -2.65 -6.03 8.96
CA HIS A 140 -3.97 -6.27 8.41
C HIS A 140 -4.98 -6.66 9.49
N ALA A 141 -4.60 -7.51 10.45
CA ALA A 141 -5.47 -7.88 11.57
C ALA A 141 -5.81 -6.66 12.45
N VAL A 142 -4.82 -5.84 12.80
CA VAL A 142 -5.02 -4.62 13.61
C VAL A 142 -6.01 -3.67 12.91
N TRP A 143 -5.81 -3.38 11.62
CA TRP A 143 -6.68 -2.47 10.88
C TRP A 143 -8.00 -3.10 10.40
N SER A 144 -8.19 -4.40 10.63
CA SER A 144 -9.48 -5.06 10.44
C SER A 144 -10.39 -4.89 11.67
N ALA A 145 -9.80 -4.81 12.86
CA ALA A 145 -10.53 -4.59 14.10
C ALA A 145 -10.75 -3.10 14.41
N GLU A 146 -9.89 -2.22 13.91
CA GLU A 146 -9.84 -0.83 14.35
C GLU A 146 -10.00 0.21 13.24
N GLN A 147 -10.43 1.40 13.64
CA GLN A 147 -10.45 2.55 12.74
C GLN A 147 -9.02 2.96 12.40
N TRP A 148 -8.65 2.87 11.12
CA TRP A 148 -7.35 3.31 10.65
C TRP A 148 -7.23 4.86 10.64
N PRO A 149 -6.12 5.44 11.14
CA PRO A 149 -5.98 6.90 11.21
C PRO A 149 -5.67 7.52 9.84
N GLY A 150 -5.27 6.72 8.85
CA GLY A 150 -4.91 7.19 7.52
C GLY A 150 -3.43 7.52 7.38
N ILE A 151 -3.11 8.07 6.21
CA ILE A 151 -1.80 8.66 5.90
C ILE A 151 -1.94 10.17 5.74
N ASP A 152 -0.81 10.86 5.93
CA ASP A 152 -0.66 12.20 5.39
C ASP A 152 -0.68 12.11 3.85
N LEU A 153 -1.74 12.65 3.26
CA LEU A 153 -1.94 12.66 1.82
C LEU A 153 -1.07 13.69 1.11
N ASP A 154 -0.40 14.61 1.82
CA ASP A 154 0.55 15.55 1.25
C ASP A 154 1.97 14.96 1.20
N ASP A 155 2.30 14.03 2.10
CA ASP A 155 3.58 13.32 2.13
C ASP A 155 3.72 12.32 0.96
N PRO A 156 4.66 12.54 0.02
CA PRO A 156 4.92 11.60 -1.07
C PRO A 156 5.34 10.21 -0.61
N GLN A 157 6.08 10.09 0.50
CA GLN A 157 6.55 8.80 1.01
C GLN A 157 5.39 7.99 1.58
N ALA A 158 4.53 8.62 2.40
CA ALA A 158 3.32 7.98 2.91
C ALA A 158 2.36 7.55 1.78
N ARG A 159 2.17 8.40 0.76
CA ARG A 159 1.40 8.02 -0.44
C ARG A 159 2.01 6.82 -1.17
N HIS A 160 3.32 6.85 -1.41
CA HIS A 160 4.03 5.77 -2.09
C HIS A 160 3.85 4.45 -1.34
N TRP A 161 4.04 4.47 -0.02
CA TRP A 161 3.83 3.31 0.83
C TRP A 161 2.41 2.73 0.66
N PHE A 162 1.39 3.58 0.79
CA PHE A 162 0.00 3.12 0.73
C PHE A 162 -0.37 2.56 -0.64
N GLU A 163 0.23 3.12 -1.70
CA GLU A 163 0.08 2.65 -3.08
C GLU A 163 0.66 1.25 -3.30
N VAL A 164 1.79 0.91 -2.64
CA VAL A 164 2.47 -0.39 -2.82
C VAL A 164 2.04 -1.48 -1.83
N GLN A 165 1.18 -1.17 -0.86
CA GLN A 165 0.66 -2.16 0.09
C GLN A 165 -0.08 -3.28 -0.68
N THR A 166 0.19 -4.55 -0.33
CA THR A 166 -0.34 -5.69 -1.12
C THR A 166 -1.84 -5.93 -0.90
N ARG A 167 -2.32 -5.70 0.31
CA ARG A 167 -3.72 -5.81 0.71
C ARG A 167 -4.10 -4.62 1.59
N LEU A 168 -5.39 -4.27 1.57
CA LEU A 168 -5.95 -3.29 2.48
C LEU A 168 -6.88 -3.97 3.47
N ALA A 169 -6.81 -3.57 4.73
CA ALA A 169 -7.79 -3.95 5.73
C ALA A 169 -9.10 -3.14 5.57
N PRO A 170 -10.24 -3.65 6.07
CA PRO A 170 -11.52 -2.94 6.07
C PRO A 170 -11.43 -1.49 6.58
N GLY A 171 -10.71 -1.24 7.68
CA GLY A 171 -10.55 0.12 8.21
C GLY A 171 -9.81 1.07 7.26
N GLN A 172 -8.91 0.55 6.42
CA GLN A 172 -8.19 1.33 5.41
C GLN A 172 -9.08 1.65 4.21
N LEU A 173 -9.91 0.70 3.78
CA LEU A 173 -10.90 0.91 2.72
C LEU A 173 -11.94 1.95 3.14
N GLU A 174 -12.42 1.86 4.38
CA GLU A 174 -13.35 2.84 4.94
C GLU A 174 -12.73 4.24 5.01
N TRP A 175 -11.45 4.33 5.39
CA TRP A 175 -10.72 5.60 5.34
C TRP A 175 -10.67 6.18 3.92
N CYS A 176 -10.42 5.36 2.89
CA CYS A 176 -10.44 5.80 1.49
C CYS A 176 -11.82 6.33 1.09
N ARG A 177 -12.91 5.63 1.47
CA ARG A 177 -14.28 6.07 1.17
C ARG A 177 -14.61 7.40 1.80
N ARG A 178 -14.17 7.65 3.04
CA ARG A 178 -14.31 8.98 3.67
C ARG A 178 -13.67 10.09 2.82
N GLN A 179 -12.57 9.82 2.12
CA GLN A 179 -11.95 10.81 1.23
C GLN A 179 -12.79 11.11 -0.02
N PHE A 180 -13.64 10.17 -0.46
CA PHE A 180 -14.57 10.43 -1.57
C PHE A 180 -15.57 11.53 -1.23
N HIS A 181 -16.02 11.56 0.03
CA HIS A 181 -16.97 12.55 0.53
C HIS A 181 -16.33 13.90 0.91
N ASP A 182 -15.01 13.98 1.03
CA ASP A 182 -14.33 15.22 1.41
C ASP A 182 -14.07 16.10 0.16
N PRO A 183 -14.74 17.28 0.04
CA PRO A 183 -14.57 18.16 -1.11
C PRO A 183 -13.18 18.82 -1.19
N GLY A 184 -12.43 18.82 -0.09
CA GLY A 184 -11.04 19.29 -0.02
C GLY A 184 -10.04 18.34 -0.68
N ILE A 185 -10.35 17.04 -0.75
CA ILE A 185 -9.48 16.03 -1.36
C ILE A 185 -9.69 16.00 -2.87
N LYS A 186 -8.59 16.21 -3.61
CA LYS A 186 -8.55 16.35 -5.08
C LYS A 186 -7.30 15.71 -5.67
N GLY A 187 -7.27 15.61 -6.99
CA GLY A 187 -6.11 15.21 -7.80
C GLY A 187 -5.53 13.87 -7.37
N VAL A 188 -4.20 13.83 -7.23
CA VAL A 188 -3.42 12.63 -6.89
C VAL A 188 -3.94 11.90 -5.66
N ALA A 189 -4.29 12.62 -4.59
CA ALA A 189 -4.76 12.04 -3.33
C ALA A 189 -6.10 11.29 -3.50
N LEU A 190 -7.04 11.91 -4.21
CA LEU A 190 -8.34 11.30 -4.50
C LEU A 190 -8.19 10.12 -5.47
N GLY A 191 -7.35 10.26 -6.49
CA GLY A 191 -7.01 9.19 -7.42
C GLY A 191 -6.37 7.98 -6.72
N LEU A 192 -5.48 8.20 -5.75
CA LEU A 192 -4.91 7.15 -4.92
C LEU A 192 -6.01 6.39 -4.17
N CYS A 193 -6.86 7.09 -3.43
CA CYS A 193 -7.95 6.44 -2.67
C CYS A 193 -8.88 5.62 -3.58
N LEU A 194 -9.24 6.16 -4.74
CA LEU A 194 -10.10 5.46 -5.71
C LEU A 194 -9.43 4.18 -6.22
N ARG A 195 -8.17 4.28 -6.67
CA ARG A 195 -7.41 3.10 -7.14
C ARG A 195 -7.31 2.04 -6.06
N ARG A 196 -7.05 2.43 -4.82
CA ARG A 196 -6.90 1.50 -3.70
C ARG A 196 -8.18 0.73 -3.38
N VAL A 197 -9.34 1.38 -3.47
CA VAL A 197 -10.64 0.70 -3.30
C VAL A 197 -10.92 -0.23 -4.50
N MET A 198 -10.59 0.20 -5.73
CA MET A 198 -10.70 -0.64 -6.92
C MET A 198 -9.80 -1.87 -6.87
N ASP A 199 -8.54 -1.68 -6.48
CA ASP A 199 -7.51 -2.72 -6.40
C ASP A 199 -7.85 -3.81 -5.38
N ALA A 200 -8.63 -3.45 -4.36
CA ALA A 200 -9.18 -4.36 -3.35
C ALA A 200 -10.50 -5.01 -3.75
N ASP A 201 -10.99 -4.79 -4.98
CA ASP A 201 -12.28 -5.27 -5.48
C ASP A 201 -13.47 -4.86 -4.59
N ALA A 202 -13.35 -3.69 -3.95
CA ALA A 202 -14.30 -3.18 -2.97
C ALA A 202 -15.06 -1.94 -3.48
N LEU A 203 -14.81 -1.50 -4.72
CA LEU A 203 -15.46 -0.34 -5.30
C LEU A 203 -16.91 -0.66 -5.69
N THR A 204 -17.83 0.20 -5.30
CA THR A 204 -19.26 0.10 -5.60
C THR A 204 -19.74 1.23 -6.51
N THR A 205 -20.94 1.08 -7.08
CA THR A 205 -21.60 2.17 -7.83
C THR A 205 -21.87 3.38 -6.93
N GLU A 206 -22.26 3.16 -5.67
CA GLU A 206 -22.51 4.23 -4.69
C GLU A 206 -21.24 5.05 -4.40
N ASP A 207 -20.08 4.40 -4.32
CA ASP A 207 -18.79 5.10 -4.19
C ASP A 207 -18.55 6.05 -5.38
N LEU A 208 -18.96 5.66 -6.59
CA LEU A 208 -18.82 6.49 -7.79
C LEU A 208 -19.87 7.59 -7.87
N ASP A 209 -21.09 7.36 -7.41
CA ASP A 209 -22.16 8.37 -7.40
C ASP A 209 -21.73 9.65 -6.65
N VAL A 210 -20.94 9.50 -5.59
CA VAL A 210 -20.40 10.62 -4.81
C VAL A 210 -19.30 11.39 -5.56
N LEU A 211 -18.63 10.73 -6.52
CA LEU A 211 -17.47 11.28 -7.23
C LEU A 211 -17.83 11.88 -8.60
N VAL A 212 -18.93 11.43 -9.22
CA VAL A 212 -19.33 11.87 -10.56
C VAL A 212 -19.79 13.32 -10.57
N ASP A 213 -20.45 13.80 -9.52
CA ASP A 213 -20.83 15.21 -9.44
C ASP A 213 -19.60 16.07 -9.12
N GLY A 214 -19.27 17.01 -10.02
CA GLY A 214 -18.09 17.87 -9.88
C GLY A 214 -16.76 17.16 -10.14
N TRP A 215 -16.75 15.99 -10.79
CA TRP A 215 -15.54 15.22 -11.08
C TRP A 215 -14.46 16.04 -11.80
N GLN A 216 -14.86 16.96 -12.68
CA GLN A 216 -13.95 17.83 -13.43
C GLN A 216 -13.07 18.65 -12.48
N ASP A 217 -13.68 19.30 -11.49
CA ASP A 217 -12.98 20.15 -10.51
C ASP A 217 -12.13 19.35 -9.52
N ARG A 218 -12.42 18.06 -9.34
CA ARG A 218 -11.72 17.20 -8.37
C ARG A 218 -10.63 16.35 -8.99
N PHE A 219 -10.76 15.92 -10.25
CA PHE A 219 -9.84 14.99 -10.90
C PHE A 219 -8.97 15.62 -12.01
N LEU A 220 -9.38 16.75 -12.60
CA LEU A 220 -8.61 17.44 -13.64
C LEU A 220 -7.63 18.49 -13.10
N THR A 221 -7.52 18.63 -11.77
CA THR A 221 -6.66 19.63 -11.12
C THR A 221 -5.17 19.39 -11.40
N GLN A 222 -4.78 18.15 -11.63
CA GLN A 222 -3.39 17.76 -11.88
C GLN A 222 -3.32 16.55 -12.81
N LEU A 223 -2.81 16.79 -14.02
CA LEU A 223 -2.58 15.74 -15.03
C LEU A 223 -1.14 15.23 -15.04
N ALA A 224 -0.21 16.03 -14.51
CA ALA A 224 1.17 15.65 -14.30
C ALA A 224 1.36 15.26 -12.83
N GLY A 225 1.53 13.98 -12.53
CA GLY A 225 1.74 13.52 -11.16
C GLY A 225 2.62 12.28 -11.12
N GLU A 226 3.79 12.42 -10.51
CA GLU A 226 4.72 11.34 -10.16
C GLU A 226 4.14 10.54 -8.99
N THR A 227 3.00 9.88 -9.20
CA THR A 227 2.65 8.72 -8.39
C THR A 227 3.40 7.51 -8.91
N TYR A 228 3.57 6.48 -8.09
CA TYR A 228 4.22 5.25 -8.54
C TYR A 228 3.49 4.65 -9.75
N SER A 229 2.17 4.88 -9.82
CA SER A 229 1.34 4.57 -10.98
C SER A 229 1.57 5.39 -12.23
N CYS A 230 2.08 6.63 -12.12
CA CYS A 230 2.19 7.59 -13.23
C CYS A 230 0.89 7.76 -14.04
N VAL A 231 -0.23 7.39 -13.44
CA VAL A 231 -1.56 7.45 -14.02
C VAL A 231 -2.29 8.62 -13.34
N PRO A 232 -2.75 9.62 -14.11
CA PRO A 232 -3.50 10.74 -13.57
C PRO A 232 -4.77 10.28 -12.84
N ALA A 233 -5.21 11.04 -11.85
CA ALA A 233 -6.40 10.72 -11.08
C ALA A 233 -7.65 10.55 -11.98
N VAL A 234 -7.79 11.39 -13.01
CA VAL A 234 -8.87 11.29 -13.99
C VAL A 234 -8.89 9.97 -14.74
N VAL A 235 -7.73 9.36 -15.00
CA VAL A 235 -7.66 8.04 -15.64
C VAL A 235 -8.17 6.96 -14.70
N ALA A 236 -7.83 7.03 -13.40
CA ALA A 236 -8.40 6.12 -12.40
C ALA A 236 -9.93 6.20 -12.35
N LEU A 237 -10.50 7.42 -12.39
CA LEU A 237 -11.95 7.61 -12.48
C LEU A 237 -12.53 7.00 -13.75
N GLY A 238 -11.92 7.26 -14.90
CA GLY A 238 -12.36 6.67 -16.16
C GLY A 238 -12.36 5.14 -16.11
N ILE A 239 -11.31 4.53 -15.58
CA ILE A 239 -11.24 3.07 -15.42
C ILE A 239 -12.35 2.56 -14.51
N ALA A 240 -12.56 3.21 -13.36
CA ALA A 240 -13.58 2.86 -12.40
C ALA A 240 -14.99 2.87 -13.01
N LEU A 241 -15.33 3.94 -13.74
CA LEU A 241 -16.60 4.08 -14.46
C LEU A 241 -16.79 2.96 -15.50
N ALA A 242 -15.72 2.58 -16.20
CA ALA A 242 -15.79 1.52 -17.21
C ALA A 242 -15.98 0.13 -16.59
N GLU A 243 -15.25 -0.18 -15.51
CA GLU A 243 -15.30 -1.49 -14.85
C GLU A 243 -16.62 -1.75 -14.14
N LEU A 244 -17.20 -0.73 -13.52
CA LEU A 244 -18.50 -0.84 -12.87
C LEU A 244 -19.68 -0.61 -13.83
N GLY A 245 -19.43 -0.29 -15.10
CA GLY A 245 -20.51 -0.02 -16.07
C GLY A 245 -21.38 1.18 -15.68
N HIS A 246 -20.79 2.20 -15.04
CA HIS A 246 -21.52 3.33 -14.48
C HIS A 246 -22.16 4.20 -15.59
N PRO A 247 -23.41 4.69 -15.44
CA PRO A 247 -24.07 5.50 -16.49
C PRO A 247 -23.32 6.77 -16.90
N ALA A 248 -22.63 7.42 -15.95
CA ALA A 248 -21.80 8.61 -16.22
C ALA A 248 -20.59 8.35 -17.15
N ARG A 249 -20.27 7.07 -17.43
CA ARG A 249 -19.22 6.66 -18.37
C ARG A 249 -19.36 7.35 -19.72
N SER A 250 -20.56 7.39 -20.30
CA SER A 250 -20.76 7.95 -21.65
C SER A 250 -20.49 9.46 -21.69
N SER A 251 -20.93 10.20 -20.67
CA SER A 251 -20.64 11.64 -20.57
C SER A 251 -19.16 11.91 -20.29
N PHE A 252 -18.50 11.07 -19.50
CA PHE A 252 -17.07 11.15 -19.25
C PHE A 252 -16.27 10.93 -20.54
N ASP A 253 -16.52 9.84 -21.26
CA ASP A 253 -15.85 9.52 -22.53
C ASP A 253 -16.07 10.62 -23.58
N ALA A 254 -17.31 11.09 -23.75
CA ALA A 254 -17.62 12.20 -24.64
C ALA A 254 -16.85 13.48 -24.27
N HIS A 255 -16.70 13.79 -22.98
CA HIS A 255 -15.91 14.94 -22.52
C HIS A 255 -14.44 14.78 -22.90
N ILE A 256 -13.83 13.64 -22.58
CA ILE A 256 -12.42 13.35 -22.87
C ILE A 256 -12.13 13.42 -24.38
N ARG A 257 -12.98 12.82 -25.22
CA ARG A 257 -12.84 12.87 -26.68
C ARG A 257 -12.97 14.29 -27.24
N THR A 258 -13.81 15.13 -26.64
CA THR A 258 -14.06 16.51 -27.10
C THR A 258 -12.96 17.48 -26.64
N HIS A 259 -12.34 17.25 -25.49
CA HIS A 259 -11.47 18.22 -24.81
C HIS A 259 -9.97 17.91 -24.92
N PHE A 260 -9.49 17.63 -26.14
CA PHE A 260 -8.16 17.99 -26.67
C PHE A 260 -7.06 16.90 -26.84
N PRO A 261 -6.27 17.01 -27.94
CA PRO A 261 -5.01 16.29 -28.21
C PRO A 261 -3.86 16.55 -27.22
N ALA A 262 -3.94 17.58 -26.37
CA ALA A 262 -2.85 17.92 -25.44
C ALA A 262 -2.66 16.91 -24.30
N TRP A 263 -3.65 16.03 -24.10
CA TRP A 263 -3.68 15.03 -23.03
C TRP A 263 -3.61 13.60 -23.56
N ASP A 264 -3.30 13.45 -24.85
CA ASP A 264 -3.41 12.18 -25.56
C ASP A 264 -2.58 11.10 -24.83
N ASP A 265 -1.28 11.34 -24.65
CA ASP A 265 -0.35 10.40 -24.03
C ASP A 265 -0.61 10.15 -22.53
N LEU A 266 -1.17 11.12 -21.80
CA LEU A 266 -1.32 11.06 -20.34
C LEU A 266 -2.68 10.53 -19.90
N VAL A 267 -3.72 10.72 -20.70
CA VAL A 267 -5.11 10.43 -20.33
C VAL A 267 -5.78 9.54 -21.35
N GLN A 268 -5.79 9.91 -22.63
CA GLN A 268 -6.56 9.18 -23.64
C GLN A 268 -5.97 7.80 -23.89
N VAL A 269 -4.67 7.75 -24.16
CA VAL A 269 -3.96 6.52 -24.52
C VAL A 269 -4.04 5.48 -23.39
N PRO A 270 -3.78 5.80 -22.11
CA PRO A 270 -4.05 4.88 -21.01
C PRO A 270 -5.51 4.40 -20.97
N LEU A 271 -6.49 5.26 -21.26
CA LEU A 271 -7.91 4.92 -21.25
C LEU A 271 -8.35 4.06 -22.45
N LEU A 272 -7.57 3.97 -23.53
CA LEU A 272 -7.89 3.08 -24.65
C LEU A 272 -8.04 1.61 -24.22
N GLY A 273 -7.35 1.22 -23.15
CA GLY A 273 -7.52 -0.08 -22.47
C GLY A 273 -8.99 -0.42 -22.17
N TRP A 274 -9.78 0.58 -21.81
CA TRP A 274 -11.15 0.45 -21.32
C TRP A 274 -12.21 1.01 -22.28
N TYR A 275 -11.82 2.00 -23.08
CA TYR A 275 -12.71 2.77 -23.94
C TYR A 275 -12.42 2.61 -25.44
N GLY A 276 -11.22 2.14 -25.79
CA GLY A 276 -10.77 2.04 -27.18
C GLY A 276 -11.58 1.04 -28.00
N THR A 277 -11.89 1.40 -29.23
CA THR A 277 -12.45 0.49 -30.23
C THR A 277 -11.32 -0.16 -31.03
N THR A 278 -11.64 -1.15 -31.86
CA THR A 278 -10.67 -1.73 -32.81
C THR A 278 -10.12 -0.67 -33.75
N GLU A 279 -10.96 0.27 -34.20
CA GLU A 279 -10.56 1.36 -35.10
C GLU A 279 -9.56 2.32 -34.44
N ASP A 280 -9.72 2.58 -33.13
CA ASP A 280 -8.81 3.42 -32.37
C ASP A 280 -7.45 2.72 -32.13
N LEU A 281 -7.46 1.39 -31.93
CA LEU A 281 -6.30 0.63 -31.42
C LEU A 281 -5.40 0.03 -32.49
N GLU A 282 -5.93 -0.40 -33.64
CA GLU A 282 -5.09 -1.05 -34.67
C GLU A 282 -3.97 -0.13 -35.19
N PRO A 283 -4.23 1.16 -35.53
CA PRO A 283 -3.15 2.05 -35.99
C PRO A 283 -2.06 2.26 -34.94
N LEU A 284 -2.45 2.42 -33.68
CA LEU A 284 -1.51 2.63 -32.56
C LEU A 284 -0.71 1.36 -32.23
N TRP A 285 -1.30 0.18 -32.41
CA TRP A 285 -0.58 -1.08 -32.27
C TRP A 285 0.48 -1.25 -33.35
N GLU A 286 0.13 -0.97 -34.61
CA GLU A 286 1.09 -1.00 -35.72
C GLU A 286 2.22 0.00 -35.49
N GLU A 287 1.90 1.24 -35.12
CA GLU A 287 2.90 2.27 -34.79
C GLU A 287 3.82 1.83 -33.65
N MET A 288 3.24 1.44 -32.51
CA MET A 288 4.00 0.96 -31.34
C MET A 288 4.94 -0.18 -31.73
N THR A 289 4.48 -1.17 -32.48
CA THR A 289 5.29 -2.33 -32.86
C THR A 289 6.33 -2.02 -33.94
N ILE A 290 6.15 -0.99 -34.78
CA ILE A 290 7.12 -0.65 -35.84
C ILE A 290 8.16 0.36 -35.35
N THR A 291 7.71 1.47 -34.77
CA THR A 291 8.58 2.61 -34.40
C THR A 291 8.99 2.58 -32.94
N GLY A 292 8.26 1.83 -32.10
CA GLY A 292 8.34 1.95 -30.64
C GLY A 292 7.42 3.06 -30.13
N ALA A 293 7.06 2.99 -28.85
CA ALA A 293 6.29 4.02 -28.16
C ALA A 293 6.76 4.13 -26.70
N ASP A 294 6.31 5.17 -25.99
CA ASP A 294 6.56 5.30 -24.56
C ASP A 294 5.77 4.26 -23.74
N HIS A 295 6.11 4.14 -22.45
CA HIS A 295 5.51 3.14 -21.56
C HIS A 295 3.99 3.27 -21.42
N ARG A 296 3.44 4.50 -21.38
CA ARG A 296 1.99 4.72 -21.22
C ARG A 296 1.24 4.28 -22.47
N THR A 297 1.82 4.56 -23.64
CA THR A 297 1.29 4.09 -24.92
C THR A 297 1.35 2.59 -25.05
N CYS A 298 2.50 1.99 -24.73
CA CYS A 298 2.61 0.54 -24.70
C CYS A 298 1.57 -0.09 -23.78
N LEU A 299 1.35 0.50 -22.61
CA LEU A 299 0.36 0.02 -21.64
C LEU A 299 -1.07 0.09 -22.18
N GLY A 300 -1.52 1.28 -22.58
CA GLY A 300 -2.91 1.49 -23.02
C GLY A 300 -3.29 0.64 -24.21
N VAL A 301 -2.40 0.56 -25.20
CA VAL A 301 -2.63 -0.19 -26.44
C VAL A 301 -2.59 -1.70 -26.19
N THR A 302 -1.64 -2.22 -25.42
CA THR A 302 -1.56 -3.66 -25.13
C THR A 302 -2.74 -4.15 -24.30
N VAL A 303 -3.14 -3.41 -23.25
CA VAL A 303 -4.34 -3.73 -22.45
C VAL A 303 -5.60 -3.64 -23.30
N GLY A 304 -5.71 -2.63 -24.15
CA GLY A 304 -6.85 -2.44 -25.05
C GLY A 304 -7.00 -3.59 -26.04
N ARG A 305 -5.90 -3.97 -26.69
CA ARG A 305 -5.90 -5.10 -27.63
C ARG A 305 -6.20 -6.41 -26.91
N ALA A 306 -5.58 -6.67 -25.75
CA ALA A 306 -5.83 -7.85 -24.94
C ALA A 306 -7.32 -8.00 -24.57
N ARG A 307 -7.98 -6.90 -24.20
CA ARG A 307 -9.43 -6.88 -23.95
C ARG A 307 -10.24 -7.20 -25.21
N LEU A 308 -9.94 -6.54 -26.34
CA LEU A 308 -10.71 -6.72 -27.57
C LEU A 308 -10.62 -8.14 -28.14
N VAL A 309 -9.46 -8.78 -28.02
CA VAL A 309 -9.24 -10.16 -28.50
C VAL A 309 -9.47 -11.23 -27.41
N ASN A 310 -9.85 -10.81 -26.21
CA ASN A 310 -10.08 -11.67 -25.04
C ASN A 310 -8.89 -12.61 -24.74
N ALA A 311 -7.71 -12.04 -24.54
CA ALA A 311 -6.49 -12.79 -24.20
C ALA A 311 -5.71 -12.13 -23.05
N PRO A 312 -4.83 -12.88 -22.35
CA PRO A 312 -4.00 -12.32 -21.28
C PRO A 312 -3.07 -11.20 -21.77
N VAL A 313 -2.93 -10.14 -20.98
CA VAL A 313 -2.04 -9.00 -21.30
C VAL A 313 -0.61 -9.47 -21.57
N ALA A 314 -0.09 -10.40 -20.75
CA ALA A 314 1.26 -10.96 -20.93
C ALA A 314 1.47 -11.60 -22.31
N THR A 315 0.46 -12.28 -22.85
CA THR A 315 0.51 -12.88 -24.19
C THR A 315 0.63 -11.82 -25.28
N LEU A 316 -0.15 -10.73 -25.19
CA LEU A 316 -0.06 -9.63 -26.15
C LEU A 316 1.27 -8.88 -26.03
N CYS A 317 1.77 -8.69 -24.81
CA CYS A 317 3.08 -8.10 -24.57
C CYS A 317 4.21 -8.94 -25.21
N ASP A 318 4.18 -10.27 -25.07
CA ASP A 318 5.16 -11.16 -25.69
C ASP A 318 5.11 -11.09 -27.22
N GLN A 319 3.91 -11.11 -27.81
CA GLN A 319 3.74 -10.96 -29.26
C GLN A 319 4.30 -9.63 -29.78
N ALA A 320 4.01 -8.51 -29.10
CA ALA A 320 4.55 -7.20 -29.47
C ALA A 320 6.08 -7.14 -29.34
N ALA A 321 6.64 -7.79 -28.30
CA ALA A 321 8.10 -7.86 -28.10
C ALA A 321 8.79 -8.70 -29.19
N GLY A 322 8.12 -9.75 -29.70
CA GLY A 322 8.60 -10.55 -30.82
C GLY A 322 8.67 -9.77 -32.14
N VAL A 323 7.80 -8.76 -32.33
CA VAL A 323 7.85 -7.85 -33.49
C VAL A 323 8.92 -6.77 -33.28
N ASN A 324 9.01 -6.20 -32.08
CA ASN A 324 9.98 -5.16 -31.74
C ASN A 324 10.77 -5.48 -30.47
N PRO A 325 11.94 -6.12 -30.61
CA PRO A 325 12.78 -6.48 -29.46
C PRO A 325 13.24 -5.29 -28.61
N LYS A 326 13.21 -4.05 -29.13
CA LYS A 326 13.55 -2.84 -28.35
C LYS A 326 12.55 -2.57 -27.24
N LEU A 327 11.31 -3.04 -27.38
CA LEU A 327 10.25 -2.88 -26.39
C LEU A 327 10.21 -4.02 -25.36
N LEU A 328 11.05 -5.05 -25.50
CA LEU A 328 11.01 -6.26 -24.66
C LEU A 328 10.93 -5.92 -23.17
N ARG A 329 11.85 -5.09 -22.68
CA ARG A 329 11.89 -4.71 -21.27
C ARG A 329 10.63 -3.96 -20.82
N THR A 330 10.15 -3.00 -21.61
CA THR A 330 8.94 -2.22 -21.32
C THR A 330 7.70 -3.13 -21.28
N LEU A 331 7.57 -4.04 -22.24
CA LEU A 331 6.44 -4.97 -22.33
C LEU A 331 6.45 -6.03 -21.23
N VAL A 332 7.63 -6.49 -20.80
CA VAL A 332 7.79 -7.34 -19.61
C VAL A 332 7.36 -6.58 -18.34
N GLN A 333 7.77 -5.32 -18.19
CA GLN A 333 7.34 -4.50 -17.05
C GLN A 333 5.82 -4.30 -17.02
N ILE A 334 5.19 -4.09 -18.18
CA ILE A 334 3.71 -4.01 -18.30
C ILE A 334 3.06 -5.35 -17.90
N ALA A 335 3.59 -6.47 -18.39
CA ALA A 335 3.06 -7.80 -18.05
C ALA A 335 3.17 -8.10 -16.54
N ILE A 336 4.28 -7.74 -15.90
CA ILE A 336 4.46 -7.87 -14.44
C ILE A 336 3.47 -6.97 -13.69
N ALA A 337 3.34 -5.72 -14.12
CA ALA A 337 2.45 -4.74 -13.52
C ALA A 337 0.98 -5.17 -13.55
N PHE A 338 0.52 -5.68 -14.70
CA PHE A 338 -0.87 -6.04 -14.99
C PHE A 338 -1.20 -7.54 -14.79
N GLY A 339 -0.22 -8.36 -14.38
CA GLY A 339 -0.38 -9.82 -14.22
C GLY A 339 -1.27 -10.30 -13.07
N GLY A 340 -1.92 -9.40 -12.32
CA GLY A 340 -2.84 -9.75 -11.23
C GLY A 340 -3.43 -8.54 -10.51
N ARG A 341 -4.44 -8.79 -9.66
CA ARG A 341 -4.98 -7.81 -8.70
C ARG A 341 -4.23 -7.89 -7.36
N PRO A 342 -3.99 -6.77 -6.65
CA PRO A 342 -4.23 -5.38 -7.06
C PRO A 342 -3.38 -5.00 -8.27
N ARG A 343 -3.82 -4.14 -9.19
CA ARG A 343 -2.94 -3.80 -10.31
C ARG A 343 -1.76 -3.02 -9.75
N LEU A 344 -0.54 -3.45 -10.07
CA LEU A 344 0.62 -2.62 -9.78
C LEU A 344 0.64 -1.59 -10.91
N TRP A 345 -0.25 -0.62 -10.84
CA TRP A 345 -0.18 0.57 -11.66
C TRP A 345 1.24 1.11 -11.46
N CYS A 346 2.14 0.86 -12.41
CA CYS A 346 3.57 1.14 -12.27
C CYS A 346 3.99 1.93 -13.49
N GLY A 347 4.13 3.23 -13.32
CA GLY A 347 4.94 4.03 -14.23
C GLY A 347 6.43 3.94 -13.92
N LEU A 348 6.82 3.36 -12.78
CA LEU A 348 8.19 2.95 -12.51
C LEU A 348 8.18 1.56 -11.87
N ALA A 349 8.86 0.61 -12.49
CA ALA A 349 9.13 -0.69 -11.87
C ALA A 349 9.96 -0.48 -10.60
N ASN A 350 9.49 -0.98 -9.45
CA ASN A 350 10.34 -1.14 -8.27
C ASN A 350 10.79 -2.61 -8.18
N PRO A 351 11.94 -2.98 -8.77
CA PRO A 351 12.47 -4.34 -8.69
C PRO A 351 12.76 -4.77 -7.24
N HIS A 352 12.86 -3.83 -6.29
CA HIS A 352 13.08 -4.14 -4.89
C HIS A 352 11.79 -4.53 -4.14
N SER A 353 10.61 -4.26 -4.70
CA SER A 353 9.33 -4.68 -4.11
C SER A 353 9.19 -6.21 -4.16
N LEU A 354 8.86 -6.82 -3.02
CA LEU A 354 8.56 -8.26 -2.95
C LEU A 354 7.37 -8.64 -3.84
N ALA A 355 6.35 -7.77 -3.92
CA ALA A 355 5.19 -7.99 -4.79
C ALA A 355 5.59 -7.98 -6.27
N TRP A 356 6.52 -7.09 -6.66
CA TRP A 356 7.08 -7.05 -8.00
C TRP A 356 7.85 -8.33 -8.32
N ARG A 357 8.77 -8.75 -7.43
CA ARG A 357 9.55 -9.99 -7.59
C ARG A 357 8.66 -11.23 -7.70
N ARG A 358 7.62 -11.35 -6.86
CA ARG A 358 6.64 -12.45 -6.93
C ARG A 358 5.93 -12.50 -8.28
N ARG A 359 5.52 -11.36 -8.84
CA ARG A 359 4.88 -11.29 -10.16
C ARG A 359 5.85 -11.53 -11.31
N ALA A 360 7.06 -11.00 -11.20
CA ALA A 360 8.14 -11.30 -12.13
C ALA A 360 8.39 -12.82 -12.21
N ALA A 361 8.34 -13.51 -11.06
CA ALA A 361 8.49 -14.97 -11.01
C ALA A 361 7.33 -15.70 -11.70
N VAL A 362 6.09 -15.18 -11.60
CA VAL A 362 4.95 -15.74 -12.35
C VAL A 362 5.18 -15.61 -13.85
N VAL A 363 5.55 -14.43 -14.34
CA VAL A 363 5.83 -14.20 -15.77
C VAL A 363 7.02 -15.04 -16.24
N ALA A 364 8.08 -15.12 -15.44
CA ALA A 364 9.29 -15.89 -15.74
C ALA A 364 9.06 -17.41 -15.86
N ASN A 365 8.02 -17.94 -15.23
CA ASN A 365 7.67 -19.35 -15.20
C ASN A 365 6.49 -19.73 -16.11
N ASP A 366 5.91 -18.77 -16.83
CA ASP A 366 4.77 -19.01 -17.72
C ASP A 366 5.21 -19.69 -19.03
N ALA A 367 5.01 -21.02 -19.12
CA ALA A 367 5.39 -21.82 -20.28
C ALA A 367 4.67 -21.42 -21.59
N GLY A 368 3.61 -20.60 -21.52
CA GLY A 368 2.93 -20.04 -22.68
C GLY A 368 3.65 -18.84 -23.31
N LEU A 369 4.70 -18.31 -22.67
CA LEU A 369 5.49 -17.17 -23.15
C LEU A 369 6.84 -17.61 -23.74
N SER A 370 7.36 -16.81 -24.67
CA SER A 370 8.67 -17.04 -25.29
C SER A 370 9.80 -17.12 -24.25
N GLU A 371 10.87 -17.85 -24.59
CA GLU A 371 12.03 -17.99 -23.70
C GLU A 371 12.71 -16.64 -23.45
N GLU A 372 12.76 -15.79 -24.48
CA GLU A 372 13.30 -14.43 -24.40
C GLU A 372 12.52 -13.57 -23.41
N PHE A 373 11.18 -13.61 -23.47
CA PHE A 373 10.31 -12.86 -22.56
C PHE A 373 10.43 -13.36 -21.12
N ARG A 374 10.44 -14.68 -20.93
CA ARG A 374 10.69 -15.30 -19.62
C ARG A 374 12.08 -14.97 -19.06
N ALA A 375 13.11 -14.96 -19.90
CA ALA A 375 14.47 -14.63 -19.50
C ALA A 375 14.62 -13.18 -19.04
N GLU A 376 13.95 -12.24 -19.71
CA GLU A 376 13.92 -10.84 -19.27
C GLU A 376 13.14 -10.70 -17.95
N ALA A 377 12.02 -11.42 -17.78
CA ALA A 377 11.27 -11.42 -16.51
C ALA A 377 12.11 -11.92 -15.32
N ARG A 378 12.97 -12.93 -15.52
CA ARG A 378 13.92 -13.44 -14.48
C ARG A 378 14.93 -12.40 -14.01
N ARG A 379 15.15 -11.31 -14.75
CA ARG A 379 16.01 -10.21 -14.28
C ARG A 379 15.34 -9.34 -13.20
N PHE A 380 14.03 -9.55 -12.99
CA PHE A 380 13.22 -8.84 -12.00
C PHE A 380 12.78 -9.73 -10.83
N THR A 381 13.22 -11.00 -10.79
CA THR A 381 13.03 -11.92 -9.65
C THR A 381 14.23 -11.82 -8.73
#